data_AF-A0A1E4CJM6-F1
#
_entry.id   AF-A0A1E4CJM6-F1
#
_cell.length_a   1.000
_cell.length_b   1.000
_cell.length_c   1.000
_cell.angle_alpha   90.00
_cell.angle_beta   90.00
_cell.angle_gamma   90.00
#
_symmetry.space_group_name_H-M   'P 1'
#
loop_
_entity.id
_entity.type
_entity.pdbx_description
1 polymer ?
#
loop_
_entity_poly.entity_id
_entity_poly.type
_entity_poly.pdbx_seq_one_letter_code
_entity_poly.pdbx_strand_id
1 'polypeptide(L)'
;MVFTSDNGGERFSDTWPFSGMKHELLEGGLRIPAIVRWPGRIAAGSVSDQAIATIDWLPTLLAAAGASSDAAYPSDGEDLGPVLTGGATSHPRKLYWRYKAGSQRAARDGNWKYLRIAGNEFLFDVVKDPRERANLKDREKDVFDRLKADWEAWNATMLPERARPANYVHPGNLTADRYGVVNPAPVAPSANLPKN
;
A
#
# COMPACT_ATOMS: atom_id res chain seq x y z
N MET A 1 -11.32 -0.57 18.57
CA MET A 1 -11.96 -0.62 17.23
C MET A 1 -11.06 0.11 16.25
N VAL A 2 -10.79 -0.51 15.10
CA VAL A 2 -10.11 0.12 13.97
C VAL A 2 -11.08 0.06 12.79
N PHE A 3 -11.33 1.20 12.16
CA PHE A 3 -12.08 1.32 10.91
C PHE A 3 -11.13 1.85 9.85
N THR A 4 -11.00 1.14 8.73
CA THR A 4 -10.10 1.50 7.63
C THR A 4 -10.62 0.96 6.31
N SER A 5 -10.01 1.37 5.20
CA SER A 5 -10.16 0.72 3.90
C SER A 5 -8.95 -0.18 3.58
N ASP A 6 -8.99 -0.94 2.49
CA ASP A 6 -7.89 -1.75 1.97
C ASP A 6 -7.10 -1.01 0.86
N ASN A 7 -7.77 -0.18 0.07
CA ASN A 7 -7.20 0.64 -0.99
C ASN A 7 -8.02 1.91 -1.24
N GLY A 8 -7.50 2.80 -2.09
CA GLY A 8 -8.23 3.95 -2.59
C GLY A 8 -9.51 3.60 -3.36
N GLY A 9 -10.35 4.61 -3.60
CA GLY A 9 -11.66 4.43 -4.24
C GLY A 9 -11.60 3.97 -5.70
N GLU A 10 -12.67 3.35 -6.20
CA GLU A 10 -12.79 2.91 -7.61
C GLU A 10 -13.42 4.02 -8.49
N ARG A 11 -13.70 3.75 -9.77
CA ARG A 11 -14.08 4.67 -10.87
C ARG A 11 -15.20 5.69 -10.56
N PHE A 12 -15.95 5.52 -9.48
CA PHE A 12 -17.01 6.46 -9.04
C PHE A 12 -16.91 6.88 -7.58
N SER A 13 -15.82 6.54 -6.90
CA SER A 13 -15.55 6.99 -5.54
C SER A 13 -14.99 8.41 -5.53
N ASP A 14 -15.26 9.14 -4.46
CA ASP A 14 -14.63 10.44 -4.22
C ASP A 14 -13.31 10.24 -3.45
N THR A 15 -12.20 10.57 -4.11
CA THR A 15 -10.86 10.56 -3.52
C THR A 15 -10.31 11.97 -3.30
N TRP A 16 -11.15 13.01 -3.41
CA TRP A 16 -10.74 14.40 -3.25
C TRP A 16 -10.05 14.64 -1.89
N PRO A 17 -8.95 15.42 -1.83
CA PRO A 17 -8.32 16.18 -2.92
C PRO A 17 -7.26 15.41 -3.71
N PHE A 18 -7.17 14.09 -3.55
CA PHE A 18 -6.07 13.30 -4.10
C PHE A 18 -6.28 12.96 -5.58
N SER A 19 -5.17 12.68 -6.27
CA SER A 19 -5.19 12.17 -7.64
C SER A 19 -5.09 10.65 -7.67
N GLY A 20 -5.69 10.05 -8.69
CA GLY A 20 -5.67 8.61 -8.92
C GLY A 20 -6.72 7.83 -8.13
N MET A 21 -6.73 6.52 -8.36
CA MET A 21 -7.76 5.62 -7.87
C MET A 21 -7.20 4.22 -7.57
N LYS A 22 -8.09 3.28 -7.21
CA LYS A 22 -7.77 1.86 -7.07
C LYS A 22 -6.89 1.37 -8.24
N HIS A 23 -5.87 0.58 -7.90
CA HIS A 23 -4.81 0.08 -8.80
C HIS A 23 -3.69 1.07 -9.15
N GLU A 24 -3.67 2.26 -8.57
CA GLU A 24 -2.62 3.26 -8.78
C GLU A 24 -1.87 3.55 -7.48
N LEU A 25 -0.57 3.81 -7.57
CA LEU A 25 0.26 4.22 -6.44
C LEU A 25 0.27 5.75 -6.22
N LEU A 26 -0.65 6.46 -6.86
CA LEU A 26 -0.97 7.86 -6.55
C LEU A 26 -1.68 7.97 -5.19
N GLU A 27 -1.74 9.16 -4.59
CA GLU A 27 -2.33 9.37 -3.27
C GLU A 27 -3.78 8.89 -3.20
N GLY A 28 -4.58 9.05 -4.25
CA GLY A 28 -5.97 8.61 -4.29
C GLY A 28 -6.14 7.09 -4.36
N GLY A 29 -5.10 6.34 -4.73
CA GLY A 29 -5.07 4.89 -4.69
C GLY A 29 -4.51 4.29 -3.39
N LEU A 30 -3.73 5.08 -2.63
CA LEU A 30 -3.03 4.64 -1.41
C LEU A 30 -3.60 5.22 -0.12
N ARG A 31 -3.98 6.50 -0.11
CA ARG A 31 -4.41 7.22 1.07
C ARG A 31 -5.87 6.93 1.34
N ILE A 32 -6.10 6.35 2.51
CA ILE A 32 -7.38 5.79 2.93
C ILE A 32 -7.80 6.37 4.28
N PRO A 33 -9.10 6.37 4.62
CA PRO A 33 -9.53 6.73 5.96
C PRO A 33 -9.04 5.69 6.97
N ALA A 34 -8.58 6.16 8.13
CA ALA A 34 -8.25 5.33 9.29
C ALA A 34 -8.79 6.00 10.56
N ILE A 35 -9.69 5.32 11.27
CA ILE A 35 -10.30 5.81 12.51
C ILE A 35 -10.08 4.75 13.59
N VAL A 36 -9.47 5.16 14.71
CA VAL A 36 -9.21 4.29 15.85
C VAL A 36 -9.97 4.79 17.06
N ARG A 37 -10.68 3.87 17.74
CA ARG A 37 -11.37 4.16 18.99
C ARG A 37 -10.93 3.17 20.07
N TRP A 38 -10.36 3.71 21.14
CA TRP A 38 -9.99 2.97 22.35
C TRP A 38 -10.33 3.82 23.60
N PRO A 39 -11.53 3.64 24.18
CA PRO A 39 -11.96 4.40 25.35
C PRO A 39 -10.98 4.26 26.52
N GLY A 40 -10.67 5.38 27.18
CA GLY A 40 -9.72 5.43 28.30
C GLY A 40 -8.24 5.33 27.90
N ARG A 41 -7.93 5.21 26.60
CA ARG A 41 -6.54 5.14 26.10
C ARG A 41 -6.23 6.17 25.03
N ILE A 42 -7.14 6.36 24.06
CA ILE A 42 -7.01 7.34 22.98
C ILE A 42 -7.91 8.52 23.30
N ALA A 43 -7.36 9.74 23.20
CA ALA A 43 -8.12 10.97 23.40
C ALA A 43 -9.23 11.11 22.35
N ALA A 44 -10.47 11.29 22.80
CA ALA A 44 -11.62 11.40 21.91
C ALA A 44 -11.54 12.67 21.04
N GLY A 45 -11.90 12.55 19.76
CA GLY A 45 -11.91 13.68 18.82
C GLY A 45 -10.53 14.20 18.41
N SER A 46 -9.45 13.49 18.77
CA SER A 46 -8.09 13.85 18.34
C SER A 46 -7.84 13.50 16.87
N VAL A 47 -6.90 14.22 16.26
CA VAL A 47 -6.40 14.01 14.90
C VAL A 47 -4.89 13.83 14.98
N SER A 48 -4.34 12.91 14.18
CA SER A 48 -2.90 12.67 14.09
C SER A 48 -2.45 12.72 12.63
N ASP A 49 -1.34 13.42 12.40
CA ASP A 49 -0.67 13.50 11.09
C ASP A 49 0.41 12.42 10.91
N GLN A 50 0.53 11.48 11.85
CA GLN A 50 1.46 10.36 11.74
C GLN A 50 1.22 9.59 10.44
N ALA A 51 2.25 9.48 9.61
CA ALA A 51 2.22 8.61 8.46
C ALA A 51 2.21 7.15 8.92
N ILE A 52 1.19 6.40 8.48
CA ILE A 52 0.98 4.99 8.81
C ILE A 52 0.70 4.18 7.54
N ALA A 53 0.82 2.86 7.64
CA ALA A 53 0.45 1.90 6.63
C ALA A 53 -0.30 0.72 7.25
N THR A 54 -1.11 0.00 6.47
CA THR A 54 -1.93 -1.12 6.98
C THR A 54 -1.10 -2.21 7.69
N ILE A 55 0.18 -2.35 7.35
CA ILE A 55 1.12 -3.29 7.99
C ILE A 55 1.36 -3.00 9.48
N ASP A 56 1.09 -1.78 9.95
CA ASP A 56 1.29 -1.37 11.35
C ASP A 56 0.27 -1.97 12.31
N TRP A 57 -0.89 -2.33 11.79
CA TRP A 57 -1.94 -2.87 12.64
C TRP A 57 -1.52 -4.18 13.28
N LEU A 58 -0.64 -4.97 12.64
CA LEU A 58 -0.14 -6.21 13.22
C LEU A 58 0.63 -5.96 14.54
N PRO A 59 1.77 -5.22 14.56
CA PRO A 59 2.51 -4.97 15.79
C PRO A 59 1.70 -4.14 16.79
N THR A 60 0.90 -3.18 16.32
CA THR A 60 0.06 -2.33 17.20
C THR A 60 -0.98 -3.16 17.96
N LEU A 61 -1.68 -4.06 17.28
CA LEU A 61 -2.72 -4.89 17.91
C LEU A 61 -2.12 -5.97 18.80
N LEU A 62 -0.96 -6.52 18.46
CA LEU A 62 -0.22 -7.42 19.33
C LEU A 62 0.20 -6.72 20.63
N ALA A 63 0.81 -5.54 20.53
CA ALA A 63 1.21 -4.74 21.69
C ALA A 63 0.01 -4.38 22.57
N ALA A 64 -1.12 -3.99 21.95
CA ALA A 64 -2.37 -3.72 22.65
C ALA A 64 -2.92 -4.94 23.41
N ALA A 65 -2.65 -6.16 22.94
CA ALA A 65 -3.01 -7.42 23.57
C ALA A 65 -1.97 -7.93 24.58
N GLY A 66 -0.86 -7.20 24.80
CA GLY A 66 0.24 -7.64 25.65
C GLY A 66 1.12 -8.73 25.02
N ALA A 67 1.14 -8.82 23.69
CA ALA A 67 1.94 -9.76 22.89
C ALA A 67 2.95 -9.03 22.01
N SER A 68 3.87 -9.79 21.40
CA SER A 68 4.85 -9.31 20.43
C SER A 68 4.84 -10.18 19.18
N SER A 69 5.37 -9.67 18.07
CA SER A 69 5.63 -10.49 16.88
C SER A 69 6.61 -11.63 17.21
N ASP A 70 6.46 -12.75 16.50
CA ASP A 70 7.44 -13.83 16.54
C ASP A 70 8.77 -13.33 15.96
N ALA A 71 9.88 -13.57 16.66
CA ALA A 71 11.20 -13.16 16.21
C ALA A 71 11.62 -13.84 14.89
N ALA A 72 11.07 -15.02 14.58
CA ALA A 72 11.29 -15.69 13.30
C ALA A 72 10.51 -15.05 12.14
N TYR A 73 9.47 -14.27 12.43
CA TYR A 73 8.60 -13.61 11.45
C TYR A 73 8.39 -12.14 11.84
N PRO A 74 9.45 -11.32 11.78
CA PRO A 74 9.36 -9.91 12.15
C PRO A 74 8.33 -9.19 11.26
N SER A 75 7.63 -8.23 11.85
CA SER A 75 6.73 -7.36 11.10
C SER A 75 7.50 -6.25 10.41
N ASP A 76 7.06 -5.87 9.21
CA ASP A 76 7.51 -4.64 8.53
C ASP A 76 6.85 -3.37 9.09
N GLY A 77 5.82 -3.52 9.94
CA GLY A 77 5.07 -2.42 10.54
C GLY A 77 5.70 -1.88 11.82
N GLU A 78 5.18 -0.74 12.28
CA GLU A 78 5.57 -0.12 13.55
C GLU A 78 4.40 -0.16 14.54
N ASP A 79 4.68 -0.30 15.84
CA ASP A 79 3.67 -0.14 16.88
C ASP A 79 3.27 1.33 17.01
N LEU A 80 2.02 1.64 16.66
CA LEU A 80 1.43 2.97 16.73
C LEU A 80 0.89 3.32 18.12
N GLY A 81 0.84 2.36 19.05
CA GLY A 81 0.28 2.51 20.40
C GLY A 81 0.76 3.77 21.12
N PRO A 82 2.08 4.04 21.19
CA PRO A 82 2.60 5.26 21.81
C PRO A 82 2.09 6.54 21.17
N VAL A 83 2.04 6.62 19.83
CA VAL A 83 1.52 7.81 19.12
C VAL A 83 0.02 7.96 19.33
N LEU A 84 -0.74 6.86 19.23
CA LEU A 84 -2.20 6.87 19.38
C LEU A 84 -2.65 7.26 20.79
N THR A 85 -1.87 6.90 21.81
CA THR A 85 -2.19 7.16 23.23
C THR A 85 -1.54 8.43 23.78
N GLY A 86 -0.80 9.18 22.95
CA GLY A 86 -0.09 10.40 23.36
C GLY A 86 1.17 10.16 24.19
N GLY A 87 1.66 8.92 24.25
CA GLY A 87 2.94 8.56 24.86
C GLY A 87 4.16 8.88 24.00
N ALA A 88 3.97 9.19 22.72
CA ALA A 88 4.99 9.65 21.80
C ALA A 88 4.45 10.71 20.83
N THR A 89 5.32 11.60 20.36
CA THR A 89 5.02 12.53 19.26
C THR A 89 5.08 11.82 17.92
N SER A 90 4.47 12.41 16.90
CA SER A 90 4.64 11.91 15.53
C SER A 90 6.12 11.97 15.10
N HIS A 91 6.56 10.95 14.36
CA HIS A 91 7.92 10.81 13.87
C HIS A 91 7.95 10.60 12.34
N PRO A 92 9.08 10.97 11.69
CA PRO A 92 9.27 10.74 10.27
C PRO A 92 9.17 9.27 9.92
N ARG A 93 8.57 8.98 8.78
CA ARG A 93 8.42 7.61 8.31
C ARG A 93 8.66 7.48 6.83
N LYS A 94 9.38 6.42 6.48
CA LYS A 94 9.64 6.03 5.11
C LYS A 94 8.81 4.80 4.75
N LEU A 95 8.06 4.88 3.66
CA LEU A 95 7.14 3.83 3.22
C LEU A 95 7.40 3.52 1.74
N TYR A 96 7.19 2.26 1.36
CA TYR A 96 7.47 1.77 0.01
C TYR A 96 6.34 0.91 -0.53
N TRP A 97 6.14 0.99 -1.83
CA TRP A 97 5.14 0.21 -2.56
C TRP A 97 5.71 -0.28 -3.89
N ARG A 98 5.28 -1.47 -4.28
CA ARG A 98 5.47 -2.03 -5.62
C ARG A 98 4.15 -2.58 -6.12
N TYR A 99 3.84 -2.34 -7.38
CA TYR A 99 2.62 -2.87 -7.99
C TYR A 99 2.87 -3.27 -9.44
N LYS A 100 2.59 -4.54 -9.75
CA LYS A 100 2.98 -5.16 -11.01
C LYS A 100 2.35 -4.49 -12.23
N ALA A 101 1.07 -4.12 -12.14
CA ALA A 101 0.39 -3.46 -13.25
C ALA A 101 1.00 -2.07 -13.50
N GLY A 102 1.47 -1.84 -14.73
CA GLY A 102 2.19 -0.62 -15.07
C GLY A 102 3.61 -0.54 -14.50
N SER A 103 4.14 -1.64 -13.94
CA SER A 103 5.46 -1.69 -13.28
C SER A 103 5.66 -0.54 -12.28
N GLN A 104 4.61 -0.31 -11.50
CA GLN A 104 4.49 0.83 -10.60
C GLN A 104 5.39 0.67 -9.38
N ARG A 105 5.96 1.80 -8.95
CA ARG A 105 6.86 1.90 -7.79
C ARG A 105 6.55 3.19 -7.05
N ALA A 106 6.53 3.17 -5.74
CA ALA A 106 6.47 4.40 -4.96
C ALA A 106 7.30 4.30 -3.69
N ALA A 107 7.94 5.40 -3.33
CA ALA A 107 8.59 5.58 -2.04
C ALA A 107 8.18 6.94 -1.48
N ARG A 108 7.76 6.99 -0.22
CA ARG A 108 7.44 8.22 0.49
C ARG A 108 8.37 8.39 1.67
N ASP A 109 8.93 9.58 1.82
CA ASP A 109 9.76 9.98 2.96
C ASP A 109 9.38 11.40 3.37
N GLY A 110 8.65 11.52 4.48
CA GLY A 110 8.02 12.78 4.89
C GLY A 110 7.05 13.29 3.81
N ASN A 111 7.35 14.47 3.27
CA ASN A 111 6.52 15.13 2.25
C ASN A 111 6.83 14.63 0.84
N TRP A 112 8.01 14.06 0.63
CA TRP A 112 8.49 13.70 -0.69
C TRP A 112 8.01 12.33 -1.09
N LYS A 113 7.54 12.20 -2.33
CA LYS A 113 7.13 10.93 -2.92
C LYS A 113 7.75 10.75 -4.29
N TYR A 114 8.56 9.71 -4.41
CA TYR A 114 8.95 9.14 -5.70
C TYR A 114 7.82 8.27 -6.21
N LEU A 115 7.51 8.41 -7.51
CA LEU A 115 6.54 7.57 -8.21
C LEU A 115 7.10 7.14 -9.56
N ARG A 116 6.93 5.87 -9.90
CA ARG A 116 7.04 5.36 -11.27
C ARG A 116 5.73 4.73 -11.68
N ILE A 117 5.23 5.08 -12.87
CA ILE A 117 4.04 4.47 -13.46
C ILE A 117 4.17 4.43 -14.98
N ALA A 118 3.91 3.26 -15.56
CA ALA A 118 3.98 3.03 -17.01
C ALA A 118 5.32 3.49 -17.64
N GLY A 119 6.43 3.27 -16.92
CA GLY A 119 7.77 3.65 -17.37
C GLY A 119 8.15 5.12 -17.14
N ASN A 120 7.23 5.97 -16.72
CA ASN A 120 7.48 7.37 -16.39
C ASN A 120 7.81 7.53 -14.91
N GLU A 121 8.72 8.46 -14.59
CA GLU A 121 9.18 8.72 -13.23
C GLU A 121 8.87 10.16 -12.81
N PHE A 122 8.52 10.33 -11.54
CA PHE A 122 8.05 11.58 -10.95
C PHE A 122 8.60 11.75 -9.53
N LEU A 123 8.69 13.00 -9.11
CA LEU A 123 8.85 13.39 -7.71
C LEU A 123 7.77 14.42 -7.36
N PHE A 124 7.11 14.25 -6.21
CA PHE A 124 6.09 15.18 -5.71
C PHE A 124 6.36 15.55 -4.24
N ASP A 125 6.02 16.78 -3.86
CA ASP A 125 5.75 17.14 -2.46
C ASP A 125 4.25 16.93 -2.22
N VAL A 126 3.86 15.81 -1.61
CA VAL A 126 2.45 15.39 -1.50
C VAL A 126 1.67 16.15 -0.43
N VAL A 127 2.36 16.95 0.39
CA VAL A 127 1.71 17.83 1.37
C VAL A 127 1.35 19.15 0.70
N LYS A 128 2.26 19.74 -0.09
CA LYS A 128 1.99 20.99 -0.83
C LYS A 128 1.18 20.78 -2.10
N ASP A 129 1.33 19.61 -2.73
CA ASP A 129 0.62 19.22 -3.94
C ASP A 129 -0.05 17.85 -3.77
N PRO A 130 -1.15 17.77 -2.99
CA PRO A 130 -1.88 16.52 -2.76
C PRO A 130 -2.48 15.92 -4.04
N ARG A 131 -2.48 16.68 -5.14
CA ARG A 131 -2.96 16.27 -6.45
C ARG A 131 -1.83 15.73 -7.34
N GLU A 132 -0.58 15.70 -6.89
CA GLU A 132 0.55 15.12 -7.64
C GLU A 132 0.63 15.64 -9.09
N ARG A 133 0.51 16.96 -9.28
CA ARG A 133 0.48 17.63 -10.59
C ARG A 133 1.84 18.18 -11.00
N ALA A 134 2.62 18.66 -10.05
CA ALA A 134 3.91 19.29 -10.29
C ALA A 134 5.02 18.24 -10.18
N ASN A 135 5.48 17.70 -11.32
CA ASN A 135 6.65 16.83 -11.32
C ASN A 135 7.91 17.65 -11.00
N LEU A 136 8.52 17.40 -9.85
CA LEU A 136 9.69 18.10 -9.34
C LEU A 136 11.01 17.38 -9.61
N LYS A 137 11.02 16.23 -10.31
CA LYS A 137 12.20 15.36 -10.44
C LYS A 137 13.46 16.08 -10.94
N ASP A 138 13.32 17.03 -11.86
CA ASP A 138 14.45 17.76 -12.44
C ASP A 138 14.86 18.97 -11.60
N ARG A 139 13.91 19.52 -10.82
CA ARG A 139 14.15 20.68 -9.93
C ARG A 139 14.78 20.25 -8.61
N GLU A 140 14.40 19.08 -8.12
CA GLU A 140 14.81 18.51 -6.83
C GLU A 140 15.52 17.16 -7.08
N LYS A 141 16.50 17.18 -7.99
CA LYS A 141 17.15 15.97 -8.53
C LYS A 141 17.78 15.10 -7.45
N ASP A 142 18.42 15.71 -6.46
CA ASP A 142 19.07 14.98 -5.37
C ASP A 142 18.05 14.21 -4.52
N VAL A 143 16.87 14.79 -4.29
CA VAL A 143 15.77 14.12 -3.57
C VAL A 143 15.21 12.97 -4.40
N PHE A 144 15.02 13.19 -5.70
CA PHE A 144 14.56 12.16 -6.63
C PHE A 144 15.50 10.95 -6.67
N ASP A 145 16.80 11.19 -6.90
CA ASP A 145 17.80 10.13 -7.01
C ASP A 145 17.91 9.35 -5.70
N ARG A 146 17.90 10.05 -4.56
CA ARG A 146 17.91 9.42 -3.23
C ARG A 146 16.70 8.50 -3.02
N LEU A 147 15.48 8.98 -3.28
CA LEU A 147 14.27 8.17 -3.07
C LEU A 147 14.16 7.00 -4.04
N LYS A 148 14.65 7.16 -5.27
CA LYS A 148 14.74 6.06 -6.22
C LYS A 148 15.72 4.99 -5.74
N ALA A 149 16.91 5.40 -5.29
CA ALA A 149 17.91 4.49 -4.73
C ALA A 149 17.40 3.78 -3.46
N ASP A 150 16.73 4.51 -2.56
CA ASP A 150 16.10 3.96 -1.36
C ASP A 150 15.06 2.88 -1.72
N TRP A 151 14.22 3.14 -2.74
CA TRP A 151 13.25 2.17 -3.23
C TRP A 151 13.93 0.93 -3.82
N GLU A 152 14.99 1.10 -4.60
CA GLU A 152 15.73 0.00 -5.22
C GLU A 152 16.41 -0.88 -4.17
N ALA A 153 17.01 -0.27 -3.14
CA ALA A 153 17.59 -0.96 -2.01
C ALA A 153 16.53 -1.75 -1.21
N TRP A 154 15.38 -1.14 -0.91
CA TRP A 154 14.27 -1.84 -0.26
C TRP A 154 13.74 -2.99 -1.12
N ASN A 155 13.51 -2.78 -2.42
CA ASN A 155 12.97 -3.82 -3.28
C ASN A 155 13.94 -5.01 -3.45
N ALA A 156 15.25 -4.79 -3.33
CA ALA A 156 16.25 -5.87 -3.34
C ALA A 156 16.13 -6.82 -2.13
N THR A 157 15.52 -6.39 -1.02
CA THR A 157 15.28 -7.25 0.16
C THR A 157 13.95 -7.98 0.08
N MET A 158 13.08 -7.65 -0.90
CA MET A 158 11.76 -8.23 -1.04
C MET A 158 11.80 -9.54 -1.83
N LEU A 159 10.85 -10.44 -1.56
CA LEU A 159 10.65 -11.64 -2.36
C LEU A 159 10.46 -11.28 -3.86
N PRO A 160 10.93 -12.10 -4.79
CA PRO A 160 10.80 -11.83 -6.22
C PRO A 160 9.34 -11.71 -6.64
N GLU A 161 9.06 -10.84 -7.61
CA GLU A 161 7.72 -10.74 -8.19
C GLU A 161 7.38 -12.04 -8.94
N ARG A 162 6.17 -12.56 -8.70
CA ARG A 162 5.72 -13.77 -9.40
C ARG A 162 5.51 -13.46 -10.90
N ALA A 163 6.06 -14.31 -11.76
CA ALA A 163 5.94 -14.17 -13.22
C ALA A 163 4.48 -14.14 -13.69
N ARG A 164 3.58 -14.92 -13.07
CA ARG A 164 2.14 -14.83 -13.28
C ARG A 164 1.47 -14.14 -12.09
N PRO A 165 0.61 -13.13 -12.30
CA PRO A 165 -0.26 -12.67 -11.23
C PRO A 165 -1.11 -13.87 -10.77
N ALA A 166 -1.40 -13.96 -9.47
CA ALA A 166 -2.39 -14.90 -8.97
C ALA A 166 -3.78 -14.40 -9.38
N ASN A 167 -4.05 -14.39 -10.68
CA ASN A 167 -5.42 -14.31 -11.16
C ASN A 167 -6.03 -15.64 -10.72
N TYR A 168 -6.88 -15.60 -9.71
CA TYR A 168 -7.78 -16.71 -9.45
C TYR A 168 -8.74 -16.78 -10.64
N VAL A 169 -8.32 -17.43 -11.73
CA VAL A 169 -9.27 -18.02 -12.66
C VAL A 169 -9.89 -19.16 -11.87
N HIS A 170 -10.95 -18.84 -11.15
CA HIS A 170 -11.73 -19.85 -10.47
C HIS A 170 -12.31 -20.75 -11.57
N PRO A 171 -12.00 -22.06 -11.58
CA PRO A 171 -12.66 -22.98 -12.49
C PRO A 171 -14.18 -22.88 -12.30
N GLY A 172 -14.96 -23.24 -13.33
CA GLY A 172 -16.43 -23.11 -13.33
C GLY A 172 -17.14 -23.80 -12.14
N ASN A 173 -16.49 -24.78 -11.52
CA ASN A 173 -16.97 -25.46 -10.31
C ASN A 173 -16.79 -24.65 -9.00
N LEU A 174 -16.03 -23.56 -9.04
CA LEU A 174 -15.80 -22.62 -7.93
C LEU A 174 -16.43 -21.25 -8.19
N THR A 175 -17.01 -21.01 -9.37
CA THR A 175 -17.77 -19.80 -9.73
C THR A 175 -19.29 -20.04 -9.63
N ALA A 176 -20.09 -19.02 -9.91
CA ALA A 176 -21.56 -19.09 -9.90
C ALA A 176 -22.12 -20.17 -10.83
N ASP A 177 -21.35 -20.58 -11.85
CA ASP A 177 -21.70 -21.63 -12.81
C ASP A 177 -21.85 -23.01 -12.15
N ARG A 178 -21.45 -23.17 -10.88
CA ARG A 178 -21.72 -24.38 -10.09
C ARG A 178 -23.20 -24.59 -9.76
N TYR A 179 -24.05 -23.55 -9.88
CA TYR A 179 -25.47 -23.62 -9.58
C TYR A 179 -26.29 -23.86 -10.85
N GLY A 180 -26.73 -25.10 -11.07
CA GLY A 180 -27.74 -25.42 -12.07
C GLY A 180 -27.27 -25.40 -13.54
N VAL A 181 -25.96 -25.35 -13.80
CA VAL A 181 -25.40 -25.41 -15.15
C VAL A 181 -24.49 -26.63 -15.27
N VAL A 182 -24.66 -27.43 -16.33
CA VAL A 182 -23.70 -28.48 -16.70
C VAL A 182 -22.48 -27.79 -17.28
N ASN A 183 -21.45 -27.61 -16.46
CA ASN A 183 -20.19 -27.02 -16.92
C ASN A 183 -19.52 -27.97 -17.93
N PRO A 184 -19.07 -27.48 -19.10
CA PRO A 184 -18.16 -28.26 -19.92
C PRO A 184 -16.92 -28.62 -19.09
N ALA A 185 -16.43 -29.84 -19.23
CA ALA A 185 -15.23 -30.28 -18.54
C ALA A 185 -14.11 -29.25 -18.75
N PRO A 186 -13.35 -28.88 -17.70
CA PRO A 186 -12.29 -27.90 -17.85
C PRO A 186 -11.39 -28.33 -19.01
N VAL A 187 -11.23 -27.45 -20.00
CA VAL A 187 -10.28 -27.68 -21.09
C VAL A 187 -8.93 -27.88 -20.42
N ALA A 188 -8.34 -29.07 -20.61
CA ALA A 188 -7.02 -29.36 -20.07
C ALA A 188 -6.08 -28.21 -20.44
N PRO A 189 -5.27 -27.69 -19.51
CA PRO A 189 -4.35 -26.62 -19.83
C PRO A 189 -3.54 -27.04 -21.05
N SER A 190 -3.56 -26.21 -22.10
CA SER A 190 -2.82 -26.52 -23.31
C SER A 190 -1.36 -26.74 -22.90
N ALA A 191 -0.89 -27.97 -23.11
CA ALA A 191 0.50 -28.32 -22.97
C ALA A 191 1.26 -27.70 -24.15
N ASN A 192 1.37 -26.38 -24.20
CA ASN A 192 2.22 -25.63 -25.13
C ASN A 192 2.28 -24.16 -24.75
N LEU A 193 3.27 -23.80 -23.92
CA LEU A 193 3.99 -22.54 -24.07
C LEU A 193 5.49 -22.85 -23.89
N PRO A 194 6.35 -22.49 -24.85
CA PRO A 194 7.77 -22.78 -24.77
C PRO A 194 8.41 -22.06 -23.57
N LYS A 195 9.34 -22.75 -22.91
CA LYS A 195 10.28 -22.14 -21.96
C LYS A 195 11.28 -21.32 -22.76
N ASN A 196 11.21 -19.99 -22.64
CA ASN A 196 12.34 -19.10 -22.87
C ASN A 196 12.63 -18.39 -21.55
#